data_AF-A0A1Y3NFB2-F1
#
_entry.id   AF-A0A1Y3NFB2-F1
#
_cell.length_a   1.000
_cell.length_b   1.000
_cell.length_c   1.000
_cell.angle_alpha   90.00
_cell.angle_beta   90.00
_cell.angle_gamma   90.00
#
_symmetry.space_group_name_H-M   'P 1'
#
loop_
_entity.id
_entity.type
_entity.pdbx_description
1 polymer ?
#
loop_
_entity_poly.entity_id
_entity_poly.type
_entity_poly.pdbx_seq_one_letter_code
_entity_poly.pdbx_strand_id
1 'polypeptide(L)'
;MKILFLLNTYINTIIQLSILIPKVYLFDIVIENTEEALLNLEKSFRTNTIYEEGVNIYFPEPYYDFSLYDIWEISLNVEHPLNCISTSANKTILNYGETKKYGLSFFYIFDTVQTVTFSGFIFINHASEVFAITTFVSNDIFHIVFDNCEFIDFKGPLLTIQMTGIKCILDTKDFYQVEFNNCKFLNMTPKNLGLIYTATTDITHYNDKFPKCITVKVSNSIFQKSKNLFNLERGNLYIDNCTFEEIDSIDILNYSIIISKNTNNHITIKNSIFKNNKINRNINFFNLYKANIE
;
A
#
# COMPACT_ATOMS: atom_id res chain seq x y z
N MET A 1 33.62 -48.41 -26.80
CA MET A 1 33.53 -47.07 -27.44
C MET A 1 32.14 -46.44 -27.33
N LYS A 2 31.03 -47.15 -27.66
CA LYS A 2 29.65 -46.61 -27.51
C LYS A 2 29.22 -46.25 -26.08
N ILE A 3 29.65 -47.03 -25.08
CA ILE A 3 29.31 -46.80 -23.66
C ILE A 3 29.93 -45.50 -23.13
N LEU A 4 31.17 -45.18 -23.53
CA LEU A 4 31.87 -43.96 -23.10
C LEU A 4 31.21 -42.70 -23.69
N PHE A 5 30.70 -42.79 -24.91
CA PHE A 5 29.98 -41.70 -25.58
C PHE A 5 28.66 -41.41 -24.87
N LEU A 6 27.86 -42.45 -24.56
CA LEU A 6 26.61 -42.33 -23.81
C LEU A 6 26.82 -41.74 -22.41
N LEU A 7 27.88 -42.16 -21.69
CA LEU A 7 28.20 -41.62 -20.37
C LEU A 7 28.52 -40.12 -20.43
N ASN A 8 29.26 -39.69 -21.45
CA ASN A 8 29.67 -38.30 -21.63
C ASN A 8 28.48 -37.40 -22.03
N THR A 9 27.56 -37.91 -22.86
CA THR A 9 26.31 -37.21 -23.18
C THR A 9 25.42 -37.05 -21.94
N TYR A 10 25.32 -38.09 -21.11
CA TYR A 10 24.51 -38.07 -19.88
C TYR A 10 25.07 -37.08 -18.85
N ILE A 11 26.39 -37.08 -18.63
CA ILE A 11 27.06 -36.15 -17.72
C ILE A 11 26.92 -34.70 -18.21
N ASN A 12 27.11 -34.42 -19.50
CA ASN A 12 26.89 -33.08 -20.04
C ASN A 12 25.44 -32.61 -19.94
N THR A 13 24.47 -33.51 -20.09
CA THR A 13 23.05 -33.18 -19.92
C THR A 13 22.72 -32.87 -18.46
N ILE A 14 23.28 -33.63 -17.50
CA ILE A 14 23.13 -33.36 -16.06
C ILE A 14 23.80 -32.02 -15.68
N ILE A 15 25.01 -31.75 -16.20
CA ILE A 15 25.71 -30.48 -15.97
C ILE A 15 24.93 -29.31 -16.58
N GLN A 16 24.37 -29.47 -17.78
CA GLN A 16 23.52 -28.44 -18.37
C GLN A 16 22.22 -28.23 -17.59
N LEU A 17 21.58 -29.30 -17.10
CA LEU A 17 20.41 -29.21 -16.22
C LEU A 17 20.75 -28.53 -14.88
N SER A 18 21.89 -28.84 -14.26
CA SER A 18 22.30 -28.17 -13.02
C SER A 18 22.76 -26.71 -13.23
N ILE A 19 23.21 -26.35 -14.44
CA ILE A 19 23.46 -24.96 -14.86
C ILE A 19 22.17 -24.25 -15.32
N LEU A 20 21.10 -24.98 -15.66
CA LEU A 20 19.77 -24.46 -16.03
C LEU A 20 18.81 -24.31 -14.83
N ILE A 21 19.10 -24.96 -13.70
CA ILE A 21 18.41 -24.75 -12.41
C ILE A 21 19.22 -23.81 -11.45
N PRO A 22 19.64 -22.59 -11.82
CA PRO A 22 20.12 -21.61 -10.84
C PRO A 22 19.09 -20.51 -10.58
N LYS A 23 17.95 -20.52 -11.28
CA LYS A 23 16.97 -19.44 -11.24
C LYS A 23 15.58 -20.00 -10.95
N VAL A 24 15.07 -19.70 -9.76
CA VAL A 24 13.65 -19.83 -9.47
C VAL A 24 13.00 -18.56 -10.01
N TYR A 25 12.26 -18.71 -11.11
CA TYR A 25 11.70 -17.58 -11.84
C TYR A 25 10.59 -16.90 -11.03
N LEU A 26 9.69 -17.68 -10.42
CA LEU A 26 8.54 -17.22 -9.64
C LEU A 26 8.38 -18.08 -8.39
N PHE A 27 8.06 -17.45 -7.25
CA PHE A 27 7.84 -18.14 -5.98
C PHE A 27 6.39 -17.95 -5.51
N ASP A 28 5.68 -19.05 -5.29
CA ASP A 28 4.32 -19.04 -4.78
C ASP A 28 4.33 -19.34 -3.27
N ILE A 29 3.68 -18.47 -2.50
CA ILE A 29 3.45 -18.64 -1.06
C ILE A 29 1.95 -18.80 -0.85
N VAL A 30 1.55 -19.83 -0.11
CA VAL A 30 0.16 -20.02 0.33
C VAL A 30 0.06 -19.66 1.81
N ILE A 31 -0.83 -18.72 2.14
CA ILE A 31 -1.05 -18.27 3.51
C ILE A 31 -2.26 -19.01 4.08
N GLU A 32 -2.02 -20.05 4.85
CA GLU A 32 -3.06 -20.69 5.66
C GLU A 32 -3.51 -19.76 6.79
N ASN A 33 -4.74 -19.93 7.28
CA ASN A 33 -5.28 -19.13 8.39
C ASN A 33 -4.76 -19.65 9.75
N THR A 34 -3.44 -19.63 9.90
CA THR A 34 -2.74 -20.04 11.11
C THR A 34 -1.66 -19.02 11.47
N GLU A 35 -1.37 -18.89 12.77
CA GLU A 35 -0.30 -18.00 13.26
C GLU A 35 1.05 -18.38 12.66
N GLU A 36 1.32 -19.68 12.53
CA GLU A 36 2.55 -20.21 11.95
C GLU A 36 2.72 -19.80 10.49
N ALA A 37 1.66 -19.87 9.67
CA ALA A 37 1.73 -19.45 8.27
C ALA A 37 2.06 -17.95 8.13
N LEU A 38 1.50 -17.11 9.01
CA LEU A 38 1.80 -15.66 9.02
C LEU A 38 3.21 -15.35 9.52
N LEU A 39 3.71 -16.06 10.54
CA LEU A 39 5.12 -15.95 10.95
C LEU A 39 6.07 -16.45 9.88
N ASN A 40 5.67 -17.49 9.13
CA ASN A 40 6.46 -18.02 8.03
C ASN A 40 6.48 -17.07 6.84
N LEU A 41 5.43 -16.28 6.59
CA LEU A 41 5.45 -15.20 5.59
C LEU A 41 6.63 -14.24 5.85
N GLU A 42 6.79 -13.73 7.07
CA GLU A 42 7.91 -12.84 7.41
C GLU A 42 9.27 -13.52 7.18
N LYS A 43 9.41 -14.79 7.61
CA LYS A 43 10.64 -15.57 7.40
C LYS A 43 10.94 -15.77 5.91
N SER A 44 9.94 -16.10 5.11
CA SER A 44 10.04 -16.35 3.66
C SER A 44 10.53 -15.13 2.88
N PHE A 45 10.38 -13.92 3.40
CA PHE A 45 10.93 -12.71 2.79
C PHE A 45 12.31 -12.30 3.34
N ARG A 46 12.67 -12.74 4.55
CA ARG A 46 14.01 -12.48 5.12
C ARG A 46 15.10 -13.40 4.57
N THR A 47 14.76 -14.63 4.18
CA THR A 47 15.75 -15.67 3.88
C THR A 47 16.04 -15.85 2.39
N ASN A 48 15.42 -15.05 1.52
CA ASN A 48 15.02 -15.55 0.20
C ASN A 48 15.16 -14.43 -0.85
N THR A 49 16.40 -14.24 -1.32
CA THR A 49 16.85 -13.11 -2.17
C THR A 49 17.18 -13.53 -3.62
N ILE A 50 16.75 -14.72 -4.05
CA ILE A 50 17.25 -15.38 -5.28
C ILE A 50 16.21 -15.44 -6.41
N TYR A 51 15.11 -14.70 -6.33
CA TYR A 51 14.00 -14.77 -7.28
C TYR A 51 14.10 -13.63 -8.29
N GLU A 52 13.87 -13.86 -9.59
CA GLU A 52 13.98 -12.78 -10.59
C GLU A 52 12.64 -12.15 -10.97
N GLU A 53 11.53 -12.90 -11.01
CA GLU A 53 10.25 -12.41 -11.56
C GLU A 53 9.22 -11.99 -10.51
N GLY A 54 9.41 -12.34 -9.23
CA GLY A 54 8.53 -11.91 -8.12
C GLY A 54 7.95 -13.05 -7.28
N VAL A 55 7.03 -12.67 -6.39
CA VAL A 55 6.38 -13.56 -5.44
C VAL A 55 4.86 -13.40 -5.52
N ASN A 56 4.14 -14.51 -5.71
CA ASN A 56 2.69 -14.53 -5.54
C ASN A 56 2.36 -15.04 -4.14
N ILE A 57 1.46 -14.35 -3.46
CA ILE A 57 1.00 -14.69 -2.11
C ILE A 57 -0.49 -14.97 -2.20
N TYR A 58 -0.86 -16.26 -2.12
CA TYR A 58 -2.23 -16.71 -2.22
C TYR A 58 -2.88 -16.77 -0.84
N PHE A 59 -4.07 -16.21 -0.76
CA PHE A 59 -4.96 -16.31 0.40
C PHE A 59 -6.13 -17.24 0.03
N PRO A 60 -5.98 -18.56 0.23
CA PRO A 60 -6.96 -19.58 -0.16
C PRO A 60 -8.31 -19.46 0.57
N GLU A 61 -8.30 -18.95 1.80
CA GLU A 61 -9.50 -18.85 2.61
C GLU A 61 -10.28 -17.56 2.34
N PRO A 62 -11.62 -17.58 2.50
CA PRO A 62 -12.42 -16.38 2.30
C PRO A 62 -12.28 -15.37 3.45
N TYR A 63 -11.75 -15.77 4.61
CA TYR A 63 -11.71 -14.95 5.82
C TYR A 63 -10.49 -15.28 6.69
N TYR A 64 -9.73 -14.25 7.05
CA TYR A 64 -8.59 -14.31 7.95
C TYR A 64 -8.84 -13.38 9.15
N ASP A 65 -8.69 -13.92 10.36
CA ASP A 65 -8.82 -13.15 11.60
C ASP A 65 -7.45 -12.97 12.26
N PHE A 66 -6.81 -11.84 11.95
CA PHE A 66 -5.50 -11.53 12.49
C PHE A 66 -5.54 -11.13 13.96
N SER A 67 -6.72 -10.85 14.51
CA SER A 67 -6.85 -10.49 15.93
C SER A 67 -6.59 -11.67 16.88
N LEU A 68 -6.63 -12.90 16.34
CA LEU A 68 -6.36 -14.13 17.07
C LEU A 68 -4.86 -14.38 17.31
N TYR A 69 -3.98 -13.69 16.57
CA TYR A 69 -2.54 -13.95 16.58
C TYR A 69 -1.78 -12.90 17.38
N ASP A 70 -0.67 -13.29 18.01
CA ASP A 70 0.18 -12.36 18.76
C ASP A 70 1.27 -11.74 17.87
N ILE A 71 0.87 -11.33 16.67
CA ILE A 71 1.75 -10.73 15.66
C ILE A 71 1.43 -9.25 15.57
N TRP A 72 2.40 -8.39 15.87
CA TRP A 72 2.21 -6.94 15.85
C TRP A 72 2.36 -6.35 14.45
N GLU A 73 3.32 -6.84 13.68
CA GLU A 73 3.68 -6.30 12.38
C GLU A 73 4.41 -7.37 11.57
N ILE A 74 4.14 -7.42 10.26
CA ILE A 74 4.95 -8.16 9.29
C ILE A 74 5.69 -7.14 8.44
N SER A 75 7.02 -7.19 8.53
CA SER A 75 7.92 -6.30 7.80
C SER A 75 8.53 -7.01 6.60
N LEU A 76 8.34 -6.45 5.41
CA LEU A 76 8.76 -7.03 4.14
C LEU A 76 9.69 -6.06 3.40
N ASN A 77 10.87 -6.54 3.02
CA ASN A 77 11.73 -5.86 2.05
C ASN A 77 11.18 -6.12 0.66
N VAL A 78 10.89 -5.08 -0.09
CA VAL A 78 10.35 -5.20 -1.45
C VAL A 78 11.51 -5.17 -2.45
N GLU A 79 12.17 -6.32 -2.60
CA GLU A 79 13.29 -6.51 -3.53
C GLU A 79 12.81 -6.97 -4.92
N HIS A 80 11.62 -7.61 -4.95
CA HIS A 80 10.96 -8.14 -6.14
C HIS A 80 9.46 -7.80 -6.11
N PRO A 81 8.73 -7.91 -7.24
CA PRO A 81 7.30 -7.64 -7.27
C PRO A 81 6.54 -8.64 -6.37
N LEU A 82 5.55 -8.15 -5.62
CA LEU A 82 4.71 -8.94 -4.73
C LEU A 82 3.25 -8.86 -5.19
N ASN A 83 2.63 -10.01 -5.46
CA ASN A 83 1.23 -10.09 -5.84
C ASN A 83 0.43 -10.82 -4.77
N CYS A 84 -0.32 -10.08 -3.96
CA CYS A 84 -1.29 -10.64 -3.02
C CYS A 84 -2.57 -10.98 -3.77
N ILE A 85 -2.95 -12.26 -3.77
CA ILE A 85 -4.04 -12.81 -4.58
C ILE A 85 -5.09 -13.44 -3.66
N SER A 86 -6.30 -12.92 -3.72
CA SER A 86 -7.48 -13.59 -3.19
C SER A 86 -7.91 -14.70 -4.15
N THR A 87 -8.13 -15.92 -3.66
CA THR A 87 -8.73 -17.00 -4.46
C THR A 87 -10.23 -17.14 -4.22
N SER A 88 -10.82 -16.28 -3.38
CA SER A 88 -12.23 -16.30 -3.03
C SER A 88 -13.08 -15.74 -4.17
N ALA A 89 -14.24 -16.35 -4.41
CA ALA A 89 -15.19 -15.88 -5.42
C ALA A 89 -15.75 -14.47 -5.12
N ASN A 90 -15.83 -14.10 -3.83
CA ASN A 90 -16.43 -12.85 -3.35
C ASN A 90 -15.45 -12.07 -2.45
N LYS A 91 -14.18 -11.97 -2.88
CA LYS A 91 -13.05 -11.35 -2.14
C LYS A 91 -12.65 -12.11 -0.89
N THR A 92 -11.39 -11.93 -0.47
CA THR A 92 -10.88 -12.44 0.81
C THR A 92 -10.94 -11.32 1.84
N ILE A 93 -11.48 -11.62 3.02
CA ILE A 93 -11.55 -10.69 4.15
C ILE A 93 -10.29 -10.83 5.01
N LEU A 94 -9.62 -9.71 5.23
CA LEU A 94 -8.49 -9.56 6.15
C LEU A 94 -8.97 -8.72 7.34
N ASN A 95 -9.30 -9.37 8.45
CA ASN A 95 -9.81 -8.72 9.64
C ASN A 95 -8.69 -8.54 10.67
N TYR A 96 -8.36 -7.28 10.96
CA TYR A 96 -7.35 -6.87 11.94
C TYR A 96 -7.95 -6.78 13.36
N GLY A 97 -9.28 -6.85 13.50
CA GLY A 97 -10.01 -6.80 14.76
C GLY A 97 -9.93 -5.45 15.48
N GLU A 98 -10.15 -5.48 16.80
CA GLU A 98 -10.17 -4.28 17.66
C GLU A 98 -8.85 -4.03 18.39
N THR A 99 -7.94 -5.00 18.36
CA THR A 99 -6.66 -4.93 19.07
C THR A 99 -5.62 -4.22 18.23
N LYS A 100 -4.58 -3.67 18.87
CA LYS A 100 -3.46 -3.03 18.16
C LYS A 100 -2.52 -4.04 17.49
N LYS A 101 -3.00 -5.23 17.17
CA LYS A 101 -2.19 -6.31 16.65
C LYS A 101 -2.35 -6.35 15.14
N TYR A 102 -1.24 -6.64 14.47
CA TYR A 102 -1.08 -6.82 13.04
C TYR A 102 -1.10 -5.53 12.19
N GLY A 103 -0.06 -5.39 11.37
CA GLY A 103 0.13 -4.35 10.36
C GLY A 103 1.14 -4.83 9.32
N LEU A 104 1.10 -4.27 8.11
CA LEU A 104 2.04 -4.56 7.05
C LEU A 104 3.01 -3.40 6.86
N SER A 105 4.30 -3.69 6.85
CA SER A 105 5.33 -2.70 6.58
C SER A 105 6.17 -3.07 5.39
N PHE A 106 6.26 -2.17 4.42
CA PHE A 106 7.03 -2.34 3.20
C PHE A 106 8.26 -1.44 3.21
N PHE A 107 9.43 -2.04 2.99
CA PHE A 107 10.70 -1.34 2.89
C PHE A 107 11.21 -1.39 1.45
N TYR A 108 11.25 -0.25 0.79
CA TYR A 108 11.83 -0.10 -0.55
C TYR A 108 13.28 0.37 -0.41
N ILE A 109 14.21 -0.57 -0.56
CA ILE A 109 15.64 -0.36 -0.25
C ILE A 109 16.47 -0.16 -1.53
N PHE A 110 15.97 -0.63 -2.68
CA PHE A 110 16.70 -0.62 -3.95
C PHE A 110 16.20 0.48 -4.89
N ASP A 111 17.08 0.96 -5.77
CA ASP A 111 16.76 1.94 -6.82
C ASP A 111 16.15 1.25 -8.07
N THR A 112 15.25 0.28 -7.85
CA THR A 112 14.53 -0.44 -8.92
C THR A 112 13.05 -0.47 -8.60
N VAL A 113 12.21 -0.20 -9.60
CA VAL A 113 10.75 -0.14 -9.41
C VAL A 113 10.25 -1.54 -9.10
N GLN A 114 9.78 -1.74 -7.88
CA GLN A 114 9.07 -2.95 -7.48
C GLN A 114 7.62 -2.62 -7.16
N THR A 115 6.72 -3.53 -7.52
CA THR A 115 5.28 -3.34 -7.35
C THR A 115 4.74 -4.30 -6.29
N VAL A 116 3.97 -3.77 -5.34
CA VAL A 116 3.13 -4.58 -4.43
C VAL A 116 1.68 -4.41 -4.83
N THR A 117 1.00 -5.50 -5.16
CA THR A 117 -0.39 -5.49 -5.63
C THR A 117 -1.29 -6.24 -4.65
N PHE A 118 -2.43 -5.63 -4.31
CA PHE A 118 -3.56 -6.27 -3.67
C PHE A 118 -4.77 -6.18 -4.60
N SER A 119 -5.34 -7.32 -4.98
CA SER A 119 -6.55 -7.36 -5.79
C SER A 119 -7.63 -8.23 -5.15
N GLY A 120 -8.84 -7.67 -5.02
CA GLY A 120 -10.01 -8.42 -4.55
C GLY A 120 -9.97 -8.75 -3.05
N PHE A 121 -9.58 -7.78 -2.21
CA PHE A 121 -9.59 -7.93 -0.75
C PHE A 121 -10.60 -7.01 -0.06
N ILE A 122 -11.05 -7.42 1.12
CA ILE A 122 -11.79 -6.58 2.07
C ILE A 122 -10.94 -6.46 3.33
N PHE A 123 -10.49 -5.25 3.65
CA PHE A 123 -9.72 -4.95 4.86
C PHE A 123 -10.67 -4.39 5.91
N ILE A 124 -10.63 -4.95 7.12
CA ILE A 124 -11.44 -4.49 8.26
C ILE A 124 -10.51 -4.19 9.44
N ASN A 125 -10.53 -2.97 9.96
CA ASN A 125 -9.68 -2.62 11.10
C ASN A 125 -10.41 -1.72 12.10
N HIS A 126 -10.76 -2.23 13.27
CA HIS A 126 -11.46 -1.46 14.29
C HIS A 126 -10.53 -0.80 15.32
N ALA A 127 -9.22 -1.02 15.20
CA ALA A 127 -8.19 -0.46 16.07
C ALA A 127 -7.81 0.97 15.64
N SER A 128 -7.53 1.83 16.61
CA SER A 128 -7.32 3.27 16.35
C SER A 128 -5.89 3.75 16.30
N GLU A 129 -4.91 2.90 16.61
CA GLU A 129 -3.52 3.31 16.79
C GLU A 129 -2.52 2.62 15.86
N VAL A 130 -2.94 1.62 15.11
CA VAL A 130 -2.05 0.88 14.21
C VAL A 130 -2.30 1.33 12.78
N PHE A 131 -1.21 1.62 12.07
CA PHE A 131 -1.23 1.76 10.62
C PHE A 131 -1.40 0.38 10.02
N ALA A 132 -2.49 0.14 9.29
CA ALA A 132 -2.66 -1.18 8.67
C ALA A 132 -1.56 -1.44 7.63
N ILE A 133 -1.15 -0.39 6.92
CA ILE A 133 -0.10 -0.44 5.91
C ILE A 133 0.84 0.75 6.09
N THR A 134 2.12 0.47 6.34
CA THR A 134 3.19 1.48 6.38
C THR A 134 4.18 1.20 5.27
N THR A 135 4.71 2.25 4.65
CA THR A 135 5.73 2.12 3.62
C THR A 135 6.87 3.08 3.91
N PHE A 136 8.09 2.57 3.94
CA PHE A 136 9.30 3.33 4.20
C PHE A 136 10.08 3.52 2.89
N VAL A 137 10.32 4.77 2.53
CA VAL A 137 10.91 5.14 1.23
C VAL A 137 11.96 6.24 1.37
N SER A 138 12.99 6.15 0.52
CA SER A 138 14.05 7.16 0.35
C SER A 138 14.10 7.76 -1.06
N ASN A 139 13.26 7.28 -1.98
CA ASN A 139 13.10 7.79 -3.33
C ASN A 139 11.66 7.56 -3.84
N ASP A 140 11.37 7.99 -5.07
CA ASP A 140 10.09 7.78 -5.77
C ASP A 140 10.00 6.48 -6.59
N ILE A 141 11.00 5.61 -6.47
CA ILE A 141 11.09 4.32 -7.18
C ILE A 141 10.39 3.23 -6.36
N PHE A 142 9.06 3.32 -6.24
CA PHE A 142 8.23 2.29 -5.62
C PHE A 142 6.80 2.35 -6.15
N HIS A 143 6.07 1.23 -6.09
CA HIS A 143 4.71 1.16 -6.58
C HIS A 143 3.84 0.25 -5.71
N ILE A 144 2.69 0.75 -5.25
CA ILE A 144 1.70 -0.03 -4.50
C ILE A 144 0.33 0.13 -5.15
N VAL A 145 -0.33 -0.98 -5.46
CA VAL A 145 -1.63 -0.99 -6.15
C VAL A 145 -2.65 -1.73 -5.30
N PHE A 146 -3.78 -1.05 -5.05
CA PHE A 146 -5.01 -1.65 -4.53
C PHE A 146 -6.07 -1.61 -5.61
N ASP A 147 -6.45 -2.77 -6.12
CA ASP A 147 -7.44 -2.88 -7.19
C ASP A 147 -8.67 -3.68 -6.73
N ASN A 148 -9.86 -3.12 -6.92
CA ASN A 148 -11.12 -3.75 -6.50
C ASN A 148 -11.14 -4.12 -5.00
N CYS A 149 -10.51 -3.31 -4.15
CA CYS A 149 -10.45 -3.53 -2.69
C CYS A 149 -11.54 -2.77 -1.94
N GLU A 150 -11.93 -3.27 -0.76
CA GLU A 150 -12.82 -2.57 0.17
C GLU A 150 -12.12 -2.35 1.51
N PHE A 151 -12.28 -1.18 2.10
CA PHE A 151 -11.70 -0.80 3.37
C PHE A 151 -12.83 -0.36 4.29
N ILE A 152 -12.97 -1.01 5.44
CA ILE A 152 -14.15 -0.89 6.30
C ILE A 152 -13.74 -0.61 7.74
N ASP A 153 -14.38 0.38 8.35
CA ASP A 153 -14.35 0.70 9.77
C ASP A 153 -13.00 1.11 10.37
N PHE A 154 -12.05 1.56 9.54
CA PHE A 154 -10.72 1.99 10.00
C PHE A 154 -10.79 3.14 10.98
N LYS A 155 -10.32 2.90 12.22
CA LYS A 155 -10.22 3.95 13.26
C LYS A 155 -8.83 4.61 13.34
N GLY A 156 -7.85 4.08 12.61
CA GLY A 156 -6.53 4.66 12.39
C GLY A 156 -6.29 4.92 10.89
N PRO A 157 -5.08 5.34 10.49
CA PRO A 157 -4.73 5.47 9.09
C PRO A 157 -4.69 4.10 8.41
N LEU A 158 -5.17 4.05 7.16
CA LEU A 158 -5.03 2.89 6.30
C LEU A 158 -3.61 2.78 5.79
N LEU A 159 -3.10 3.87 5.22
CA LEU A 159 -1.80 3.93 4.58
C LEU A 159 -0.98 5.10 5.11
N THR A 160 0.23 4.80 5.56
CA THR A 160 1.25 5.80 5.86
C THR A 160 2.47 5.61 4.97
N ILE A 161 2.84 6.65 4.23
CA ILE A 161 4.10 6.70 3.47
C ILE A 161 5.09 7.52 4.28
N GLN A 162 6.10 6.87 4.87
CA GLN A 162 7.16 7.51 5.63
C GLN A 162 8.37 7.81 4.75
N MET A 163 8.65 9.09 4.57
CA MET A 163 9.71 9.59 3.70
C MET A 163 10.90 10.11 4.51
N THR A 164 12.08 9.53 4.30
CA THR A 164 13.34 9.98 4.90
C THR A 164 14.36 10.32 3.82
N GLY A 165 14.81 11.58 3.77
CA GLY A 165 15.87 12.00 2.83
C GLY A 165 15.51 11.82 1.34
N ILE A 166 14.23 12.00 0.99
CA ILE A 166 13.68 11.58 -0.31
C ILE A 166 14.39 12.21 -1.52
N LYS A 167 14.77 11.37 -2.48
CA LYS A 167 15.29 11.77 -3.80
C LYS A 167 14.24 11.52 -4.88
N CYS A 168 14.01 12.49 -5.76
CA CYS A 168 13.19 12.29 -6.95
C CYS A 168 14.10 11.86 -8.09
N ILE A 169 14.04 10.58 -8.44
CA ILE A 169 14.91 9.93 -9.42
C ILE A 169 14.16 9.70 -10.73
N LEU A 170 12.83 9.53 -10.68
CA LEU A 170 12.02 9.35 -11.88
C LEU A 170 11.80 10.70 -12.59
N ASP A 171 12.21 10.79 -13.85
CA ASP A 171 12.16 12.00 -14.68
C ASP A 171 10.74 12.37 -15.21
N THR A 172 9.68 11.94 -14.51
CA THR A 172 8.23 12.14 -14.75
C THR A 172 7.49 11.13 -15.67
N LYS A 173 6.28 10.75 -15.20
CA LYS A 173 5.11 10.10 -15.86
C LYS A 173 4.97 8.59 -16.00
N ASP A 174 5.92 7.74 -15.61
CA ASP A 174 5.74 6.31 -15.91
C ASP A 174 4.62 5.63 -15.09
N PHE A 175 4.41 6.04 -13.83
CA PHE A 175 3.33 5.52 -12.96
C PHE A 175 3.17 6.37 -11.69
N TYR A 176 2.11 6.11 -10.93
CA TYR A 176 1.88 6.72 -9.62
C TYR A 176 2.44 5.80 -8.53
N GLN A 177 3.03 6.35 -7.46
CA GLN A 177 3.65 5.52 -6.42
C GLN A 177 2.63 4.70 -5.63
N VAL A 178 1.41 5.22 -5.47
CA VAL A 178 0.31 4.48 -4.85
C VAL A 178 -0.96 4.68 -5.67
N GLU A 179 -1.63 3.58 -6.00
CA GLU A 179 -2.89 3.59 -6.73
C GLU A 179 -4.00 2.86 -5.97
N PHE A 180 -5.13 3.52 -5.80
CA PHE A 180 -6.40 2.91 -5.38
C PHE A 180 -7.37 2.98 -6.56
N ASN A 181 -7.72 1.83 -7.12
CA ASN A 181 -8.61 1.74 -8.27
C ASN A 181 -9.82 0.86 -7.98
N ASN A 182 -11.00 1.37 -8.32
CA ASN A 182 -12.27 0.66 -8.10
C ASN A 182 -12.46 0.23 -6.63
N CYS A 183 -12.04 1.09 -5.70
CA CYS A 183 -12.07 0.80 -4.27
C CYS A 183 -13.29 1.39 -3.57
N LYS A 184 -13.66 0.78 -2.44
CA LYS A 184 -14.69 1.31 -1.54
C LYS A 184 -14.09 1.57 -0.16
N PHE A 185 -14.37 2.74 0.39
CA PHE A 185 -13.94 3.16 1.72
C PHE A 185 -15.20 3.47 2.52
N LEU A 186 -15.49 2.65 3.53
CA LEU A 186 -16.75 2.67 4.26
C LEU A 186 -16.50 2.91 5.74
N ASN A 187 -17.16 3.94 6.29
CA ASN A 187 -17.14 4.25 7.71
C ASN A 187 -15.72 4.44 8.29
N MET A 188 -14.85 5.12 7.55
CA MET A 188 -13.47 5.38 7.97
C MET A 188 -13.45 6.57 8.95
N THR A 189 -12.96 6.37 10.17
CA THR A 189 -12.94 7.39 11.22
C THR A 189 -11.57 7.48 11.89
N PRO A 190 -10.52 7.90 11.16
CA PRO A 190 -9.16 7.92 11.70
C PRO A 190 -9.04 8.97 12.81
N LYS A 191 -8.58 8.60 14.01
CA LYS A 191 -8.67 9.49 15.18
C LYS A 191 -7.72 10.69 15.17
N ASN A 192 -6.50 10.53 14.66
CA ASN A 192 -5.39 11.46 14.89
C ASN A 192 -4.64 11.88 13.61
N LEU A 193 -4.83 11.16 12.51
CA LEU A 193 -4.15 11.39 11.23
C LEU A 193 -5.17 11.20 10.10
N GLY A 194 -4.78 11.55 8.87
CA GLY A 194 -5.63 11.27 7.71
C GLY A 194 -5.67 9.77 7.42
N LEU A 195 -6.72 9.31 6.73
CA LEU A 195 -6.83 7.91 6.30
C LEU A 195 -5.63 7.50 5.43
N ILE A 196 -5.23 8.36 4.49
CA ILE A 196 -4.00 8.27 3.72
C ILE A 196 -3.10 9.41 4.17
N TYR A 197 -1.91 9.06 4.67
CA TYR A 197 -0.97 9.98 5.28
C TYR A 197 0.39 9.92 4.61
N THR A 198 0.83 11.04 4.04
CA THR A 198 2.20 11.16 3.50
C THR A 198 3.05 11.96 4.48
N ALA A 199 3.88 11.23 5.23
CA ALA A 199 4.67 11.76 6.34
C ALA A 199 6.12 12.00 5.91
N THR A 200 6.74 13.04 6.45
CA THR A 200 8.18 13.24 6.29
C THR A 200 8.85 13.50 7.63
N THR A 201 10.03 12.90 7.82
CA THR A 201 10.85 13.07 9.03
C THR A 201 11.67 14.36 9.00
N ASP A 202 11.74 15.05 7.87
CA ASP A 202 12.50 16.28 7.70
C ASP A 202 11.69 17.49 8.20
N ILE A 203 12.14 18.10 9.31
CA ILE A 203 11.47 19.24 9.97
C ILE A 203 11.37 20.47 9.03
N THR A 204 12.20 20.56 7.98
CA THR A 204 12.20 21.69 7.04
C THR A 204 11.08 21.65 6.00
N HIS A 205 10.24 20.61 6.00
CA HIS A 205 9.28 20.33 4.94
C HIS A 205 8.18 21.38 4.74
N TYR A 206 7.85 22.23 5.70
CA TYR A 206 6.74 23.19 5.53
C TYR A 206 6.98 24.22 4.43
N ASN A 207 8.24 24.54 4.13
CA ASN A 207 8.63 25.57 3.15
C ASN A 207 9.68 25.07 2.15
N ASP A 208 9.91 23.75 2.08
CA ASP A 208 10.90 23.22 1.16
C ASP A 208 10.45 23.41 -0.30
N LYS A 209 11.42 23.70 -1.19
CA LYS A 209 11.22 23.76 -2.64
C LYS A 209 11.59 22.43 -3.31
N PHE A 210 11.64 21.35 -2.54
CA PHE A 210 12.07 20.07 -3.10
C PHE A 210 11.00 19.55 -4.08
N PRO A 211 11.42 18.89 -5.17
CA PRO A 211 10.48 18.25 -6.08
C PRO A 211 9.57 17.29 -5.31
N LYS A 212 8.28 17.32 -5.64
CA LYS A 212 7.26 16.42 -5.09
C LYS A 212 7.01 15.34 -6.13
N CYS A 213 7.70 14.22 -5.97
CA CYS A 213 7.64 13.10 -6.92
C CYS A 213 6.69 11.99 -6.49
N ILE A 214 6.43 11.83 -5.19
CA ILE A 214 5.47 10.83 -4.70
C ILE A 214 4.06 11.30 -4.97
N THR A 215 3.32 10.50 -5.73
CA THR A 215 1.93 10.79 -6.06
C THR A 215 1.04 9.62 -5.62
N VAL A 216 -0.01 9.95 -4.88
CA VAL A 216 -1.11 9.02 -4.59
C VAL A 216 -2.23 9.28 -5.59
N LYS A 217 -2.67 8.24 -6.29
CA LYS A 217 -3.83 8.27 -7.18
C LYS A 217 -4.99 7.48 -6.60
N VAL A 218 -6.17 8.06 -6.68
CA VAL A 218 -7.43 7.39 -6.35
C VAL A 218 -8.38 7.57 -7.52
N SER A 219 -8.81 6.47 -8.12
CA SER A 219 -9.73 6.48 -9.25
C SER A 219 -10.89 5.53 -9.11
N ASN A 220 -12.02 5.88 -9.72
CA ASN A 220 -13.22 5.03 -9.79
C ASN A 220 -13.70 4.53 -8.43
N SER A 221 -13.48 5.30 -7.37
CA SER A 221 -13.63 4.84 -5.99
C SER A 221 -14.73 5.59 -5.23
N ILE A 222 -15.25 4.96 -4.18
CA ILE A 222 -16.34 5.52 -3.37
C ILE A 222 -15.86 5.66 -1.93
N PHE A 223 -16.00 6.86 -1.37
CA PHE A 223 -15.83 7.14 0.05
C PHE A 223 -17.20 7.45 0.65
N GLN A 224 -17.65 6.62 1.58
CA GLN A 224 -18.95 6.79 2.22
C GLN A 224 -18.81 6.84 3.74
N LYS A 225 -19.52 7.78 4.38
CA LYS A 225 -19.56 7.94 5.86
C LYS A 225 -18.18 8.02 6.50
N SER A 226 -17.22 8.57 5.78
CA SER A 226 -15.81 8.59 6.17
C SER A 226 -15.40 9.99 6.64
N LYS A 227 -14.27 10.10 7.33
CA LYS A 227 -13.75 11.35 7.89
C LYS A 227 -12.27 11.50 7.62
N ASN A 228 -11.80 12.74 7.45
CA ASN A 228 -10.37 13.09 7.39
C ASN A 228 -9.57 12.21 6.43
N LEU A 229 -9.86 12.28 5.12
CA LEU A 229 -9.40 11.28 4.16
C LEU A 229 -7.91 11.39 3.82
N PHE A 230 -7.44 12.56 3.41
CA PHE A 230 -6.08 12.74 2.89
C PHE A 230 -5.32 13.77 3.72
N ASN A 231 -4.18 13.36 4.26
CA ASN A 231 -3.23 14.23 4.95
C ASN A 231 -1.89 14.22 4.24
N LEU A 232 -1.62 15.29 3.50
CA LEU A 232 -0.45 15.44 2.67
C LEU A 232 0.54 16.39 3.34
N GLU A 233 1.54 15.86 4.05
CA GLU A 233 2.67 16.70 4.49
C GLU A 233 3.61 16.96 3.32
N ARG A 234 3.79 15.94 2.47
CA ARG A 234 4.63 15.99 1.27
C ARG A 234 4.10 15.05 0.18
N GLY A 235 3.96 15.54 -1.04
CA GLY A 235 3.58 14.73 -2.20
C GLY A 235 2.36 15.27 -2.95
N ASN A 236 1.97 14.57 -4.00
CA ASN A 236 0.86 14.94 -4.86
C ASN A 236 -0.32 13.99 -4.66
N LEU A 237 -1.51 14.46 -5.01
CA LEU A 237 -2.75 13.69 -4.94
C LEU A 237 -3.54 13.86 -6.23
N TYR A 238 -3.88 12.74 -6.88
CA TYR A 238 -4.70 12.71 -8.08
C TYR A 238 -6.00 11.95 -7.80
N ILE A 239 -7.13 12.63 -7.90
CA ILE A 239 -8.47 12.05 -7.69
C ILE A 239 -9.23 12.12 -9.00
N ASP A 240 -9.77 11.00 -9.48
CA ASP A 240 -10.52 10.95 -10.73
C ASP A 240 -11.71 9.99 -10.68
N ASN A 241 -12.88 10.45 -11.12
CA ASN A 241 -14.10 9.66 -11.16
C ASN A 241 -14.46 9.02 -9.79
N CYS A 242 -14.33 9.78 -8.70
CA CYS A 242 -14.61 9.33 -7.35
C CYS A 242 -15.92 9.92 -6.81
N THR A 243 -16.57 9.20 -5.89
CA THR A 243 -17.74 9.70 -5.15
C THR A 243 -17.42 9.84 -3.67
N PHE A 244 -17.67 11.02 -3.11
CA PHE A 244 -17.53 11.35 -1.70
C PHE A 244 -18.91 11.63 -1.13
N GLU A 245 -19.45 10.69 -0.36
CA GLU A 245 -20.80 10.75 0.19
C GLU A 245 -20.81 10.68 1.73
N GLU A 246 -21.58 11.57 2.36
CA GLU A 246 -21.70 11.63 3.83
C GLU A 246 -20.34 11.79 4.53
N ILE A 247 -19.41 12.51 3.91
CA ILE A 247 -18.12 12.81 4.52
C ILE A 247 -18.29 13.86 5.62
N ASP A 248 -17.56 13.64 6.72
CA ASP A 248 -17.52 14.50 7.89
C ASP A 248 -16.06 14.71 8.34
N SER A 249 -15.87 15.30 9.50
CA SER A 249 -14.57 15.63 10.09
C SER A 249 -14.55 15.30 11.57
N ILE A 250 -13.35 15.10 12.10
CA ILE A 250 -13.07 15.10 13.53
C ILE A 250 -12.54 16.49 13.90
N ASP A 251 -13.12 17.10 14.93
CA ASP A 251 -12.85 18.48 15.33
C ASP A 251 -11.35 18.78 15.54
N ILE A 252 -10.59 17.81 16.05
CA ILE A 252 -9.16 17.95 16.34
C ILE A 252 -8.33 18.17 15.08
N LEU A 253 -8.74 17.61 13.94
CA LEU A 253 -7.94 17.64 12.71
C LEU A 253 -8.20 18.87 11.83
N ASN A 254 -9.35 19.52 11.97
CA ASN A 254 -9.71 20.76 11.26
C ASN A 254 -9.64 20.67 9.71
N TYR A 255 -10.00 19.51 9.16
CA TYR A 255 -10.36 19.33 7.75
C TYR A 255 -11.36 18.18 7.59
N SER A 256 -12.05 18.06 6.45
CA SER A 256 -12.93 16.91 6.17
C SER A 256 -12.32 15.94 5.15
N ILE A 257 -11.88 16.44 3.99
CA ILE A 257 -11.37 15.58 2.91
C ILE A 257 -9.86 15.68 2.79
N ILE A 258 -9.33 16.89 2.60
CA ILE A 258 -7.90 17.08 2.31
C ILE A 258 -7.31 18.10 3.27
N ILE A 259 -6.16 17.76 3.84
CA ILE A 259 -5.19 18.75 4.32
C ILE A 259 -3.90 18.61 3.53
N SER A 260 -3.34 19.74 3.10
CA SER A 260 -2.06 19.79 2.41
C SER A 260 -1.18 20.85 3.05
N LYS A 261 -0.10 20.42 3.71
CA LYS A 261 0.74 21.27 4.58
C LYS A 261 1.97 21.87 3.89
N ASN A 262 2.18 21.59 2.60
CA ASN A 262 3.32 22.09 1.83
C ASN A 262 2.84 22.81 0.57
N THR A 263 3.46 23.96 0.28
CA THR A 263 3.08 24.87 -0.81
C THR A 263 3.31 24.31 -2.22
N ASN A 264 4.13 23.26 -2.34
CA ASN A 264 4.49 22.64 -3.61
C ASN A 264 3.79 21.30 -3.82
N ASN A 265 2.92 20.87 -2.90
CA ASN A 265 2.04 19.74 -3.16
C ASN A 265 1.07 20.10 -4.30
N HIS A 266 0.93 19.18 -5.25
CA HIS A 266 -0.03 19.32 -6.35
C HIS A 266 -1.23 18.40 -6.14
N ILE A 267 -2.42 18.96 -6.21
CA ILE A 267 -3.67 18.23 -6.05
C ILE A 267 -4.48 18.40 -7.33
N THR A 268 -4.93 17.31 -7.92
CA THR A 268 -5.82 17.32 -9.07
C THR A 268 -7.09 16.57 -8.73
N ILE A 269 -8.26 17.17 -8.96
CA ILE A 269 -9.56 16.52 -8.75
C ILE A 269 -10.40 16.62 -10.02
N LYS A 270 -10.68 15.48 -10.65
CA LYS A 270 -11.42 15.38 -11.91
C LYS A 270 -12.63 14.47 -11.77
N ASN A 271 -13.68 14.81 -12.51
CA ASN A 271 -14.88 13.97 -12.70
C ASN A 271 -15.49 13.41 -11.40
N SER A 272 -15.32 14.09 -10.26
CA SER A 272 -15.65 13.55 -8.95
C SER A 272 -16.87 14.24 -8.35
N ILE A 273 -17.66 13.48 -7.59
CA ILE A 273 -18.94 13.90 -7.02
C ILE A 273 -18.80 14.05 -5.50
N PHE A 274 -19.28 15.15 -4.96
CA PHE A 274 -19.36 15.40 -3.52
C PHE A 274 -20.83 15.57 -3.13
N LYS A 275 -21.38 14.67 -2.32
CA LYS A 275 -22.82 14.61 -2.03
C LYS A 275 -23.10 14.40 -0.55
N ASN A 276 -24.10 15.10 -0.01
CA ASN A 276 -24.58 14.91 1.38
C ASN A 276 -23.49 15.03 2.47
N ASN A 277 -22.39 15.73 2.20
CA ASN A 277 -21.29 15.89 3.15
C ASN A 277 -21.71 16.83 4.28
N LYS A 278 -21.40 16.44 5.52
CA LYS A 278 -21.74 17.19 6.74
C LYS A 278 -20.47 17.87 7.22
N ILE A 279 -20.40 19.18 7.06
CA ILE A 279 -19.23 19.95 7.49
C ILE A 279 -19.67 20.81 8.67
N ASN A 280 -19.03 20.63 9.83
CA ASN A 280 -19.19 21.57 10.94
C ASN A 280 -18.76 22.97 10.45
N ARG A 281 -19.52 24.03 10.79
CA ARG A 281 -19.31 25.39 10.23
C ARG A 281 -17.90 25.95 10.41
N ASN A 282 -17.13 25.41 11.37
CA ASN A 282 -15.79 25.86 11.71
C ASN A 282 -14.67 24.98 11.10
N ILE A 283 -15.02 23.95 10.32
CA ILE A 283 -14.06 23.01 9.75
C ILE A 283 -14.02 23.17 8.23
N ASN A 284 -12.82 23.22 7.69
CA ASN A 284 -12.61 23.36 6.25
C ASN A 284 -12.87 22.03 5.52
N PHE A 285 -13.52 22.08 4.37
CA PHE A 285 -13.66 20.90 3.51
C PHE A 285 -12.29 20.45 2.98
N PHE A 286 -11.54 21.42 2.46
CA PHE A 286 -10.12 21.32 2.09
C PHE A 286 -9.33 22.38 2.86
N ASN A 287 -8.25 21.98 3.54
CA ASN A 287 -7.33 22.88 4.22
C ASN A 287 -5.97 22.88 3.49
N LEU A 288 -5.76 23.87 2.62
CA LEU A 288 -4.63 23.90 1.68
C LEU A 288 -3.65 25.03 2.02
N TYR A 289 -2.47 24.69 2.50
CA TYR A 289 -1.40 25.65 2.79
C TYR A 289 -0.63 25.98 1.49
N LYS A 290 -1.21 26.88 0.68
CA LYS A 290 -0.67 27.36 -0.62
C LYS A 290 -0.35 26.23 -1.62
N ALA A 291 -1.08 25.12 -1.58
CA ALA A 291 -0.97 24.06 -2.56
C ALA A 291 -1.63 24.46 -3.89
N ASN A 292 -1.12 23.93 -5.01
CA ASN A 292 -1.77 24.11 -6.33
C ASN A 292 -2.86 23.06 -6.50
N ILE A 293 -4.10 23.52 -6.69
CA ILE A 293 -5.26 22.67 -6.96
C ILE A 293 -5.79 22.92 -8.38
N GLU A 294 -5.96 21.84 -9.14
CA GLU A 294 -6.56 21.80 -10.49
C GLU A 294 -7.81 20.94 -10.56
#